data_AF-A0A1G1Y0V5-F1
#
_entry.id   AF-A0A1G1Y0V5-F1
#
_cell.length_a   1.000
_cell.length_b   1.000
_cell.length_c   1.000
_cell.angle_alpha   90.00
_cell.angle_beta   90.00
_cell.angle_gamma   90.00
#
_symmetry.space_group_name_H-M   'P 1'
#
loop_
_entity.id
_entity.type
_entity.pdbx_description
1 polymer ?
#
loop_
_entity_poly.entity_id
_entity_poly.type
_entity_poly.pdbx_seq_one_letter_code
_entity_poly.pdbx_strand_id
1 'polypeptide(L)'
;DEMRARFNQIDFCGRVVIGEGEKDQAPKLYTGEIVGKSKNPIMDLAIDPLEATDSVAWGRYNAISVIAAGPRGSLLHAPDTYMEKLAVGKEAAKVIDLNASIKVNLKKIAKALGKTVSEVSVVVLDRPRHEKLIKEIRAAGARVRLITDGDVAAAIAVCLPESGIDVLAGIGGSTEAVLAAAAVKIFGGEILCRFAPRHEFDLADIKAHLKKAGLNNA
;
A
#
# COMPACT_ATOMS: atom_id res chain seq x y z
N ASP A 1 6.96 -19.78 4.40
CA ASP A 1 7.39 -20.79 5.39
C ASP A 1 7.99 -20.21 6.66
N GLU A 2 9.16 -19.57 6.55
CA GLU A 2 9.88 -19.04 7.72
C GLU A 2 9.05 -18.07 8.57
N MET A 3 8.36 -17.10 7.95
CA MET A 3 7.51 -16.15 8.67
C MET A 3 6.46 -16.86 9.55
N ARG A 4 5.78 -17.87 9.01
CA ARG A 4 4.78 -18.66 9.74
C ARG A 4 5.40 -19.45 10.90
N ALA A 5 6.54 -20.09 10.65
CA ALA A 5 7.25 -20.85 11.68
C ALA A 5 7.67 -19.93 12.85
N ARG A 6 8.12 -18.71 12.54
CA ARG A 6 8.47 -17.69 13.53
C ARG A 6 7.27 -17.16 14.29
N PHE A 7 6.15 -16.86 13.63
CA PHE A 7 4.93 -16.45 14.32
C PHE A 7 4.52 -17.46 15.40
N ASN A 8 4.55 -18.76 15.08
CA ASN A 8 4.15 -19.82 16.01
C ASN A 8 5.15 -20.05 17.18
N GLN A 9 6.20 -19.24 17.28
CA GLN A 9 7.14 -19.23 18.42
C GLN A 9 6.92 -18.03 19.35
N ILE A 10 6.11 -17.04 18.96
CA ILE A 10 5.90 -15.78 19.69
C ILE A 10 4.56 -15.82 20.44
N ASP A 11 4.52 -15.25 21.64
CA ASP A 11 3.33 -15.22 22.51
C ASP A 11 2.31 -14.16 22.08
N PHE A 12 1.50 -14.49 21.05
CA PHE A 12 0.31 -13.74 20.66
C PHE A 12 -0.75 -14.66 20.02
N CYS A 13 -1.94 -14.11 19.73
CA CYS A 13 -2.98 -14.75 18.92
C CYS A 13 -3.35 -13.83 17.73
N GLY A 14 -2.71 -14.06 16.59
CA GLY A 14 -2.94 -13.28 15.38
C GLY A 14 -3.87 -13.99 14.41
N ARG A 15 -4.79 -13.24 13.79
CA ARG A 15 -5.48 -13.71 12.59
C ARG A 15 -4.90 -13.02 11.37
N VAL A 16 -4.55 -13.78 10.36
CA VAL A 16 -4.18 -13.25 9.05
C VAL A 16 -5.44 -12.67 8.40
N VAL A 17 -5.47 -11.37 8.15
CA VAL A 17 -6.55 -10.68 7.40
C VAL A 17 -6.12 -10.31 5.99
N ILE A 18 -4.82 -10.21 5.74
CA ILE A 18 -4.21 -10.13 4.41
C ILE A 18 -3.02 -11.09 4.45
N GLY A 19 -2.99 -12.02 3.51
CA GLY A 19 -1.95 -13.04 3.41
C GLY A 19 -1.74 -13.51 1.98
N GLU A 20 -1.24 -14.74 1.81
CA GLU A 20 -0.87 -15.32 0.50
C GLU A 20 -2.07 -15.66 -0.40
N GLY A 21 -3.30 -15.50 0.10
CA GLY A 21 -4.53 -15.78 -0.61
C GLY A 21 -5.56 -16.52 0.24
N GLU A 22 -6.60 -17.03 -0.44
CA GLU A 22 -7.65 -17.82 0.21
C GLU A 22 -7.14 -19.21 0.62
N LYS A 23 -7.81 -19.84 1.60
CA LYS A 23 -7.38 -21.13 2.17
C LYS A 23 -7.19 -22.24 1.12
N ASP A 24 -8.02 -22.25 0.08
CA ASP A 24 -7.96 -23.25 -0.98
C ASP A 24 -6.80 -22.98 -1.98
N GLN A 25 -6.26 -21.77 -2.00
CA GLN A 25 -5.20 -21.32 -2.91
C GLN A 25 -3.84 -21.23 -2.21
N ALA A 26 -3.83 -20.97 -0.90
CA ALA A 26 -2.63 -20.80 -0.09
C ALA A 26 -2.59 -21.82 1.06
N PRO A 27 -1.63 -22.77 1.08
CA PRO A 27 -1.55 -23.78 2.14
C PRO A 27 -1.08 -23.20 3.50
N LYS A 28 -0.50 -22.01 3.49
CA LYS A 28 0.08 -21.32 4.65
C LYS A 28 -0.18 -19.83 4.51
N LEU A 29 -0.37 -19.16 5.65
CA LEU A 29 -0.63 -17.74 5.76
C LEU A 29 -1.82 -17.28 4.91
N TYR A 30 -2.85 -18.13 4.84
CA TYR A 30 -4.09 -17.82 4.14
C TYR A 30 -4.96 -16.86 4.95
N THR A 31 -5.85 -16.15 4.26
CA THR A 31 -6.86 -15.28 4.88
C THR A 31 -7.69 -16.05 5.91
N GLY A 32 -7.62 -15.62 7.16
CA GLY A 32 -8.29 -16.21 8.30
C GLY A 32 -7.46 -17.21 9.11
N GLU A 33 -6.23 -17.55 8.69
CA GLU A 33 -5.35 -18.40 9.50
C GLU A 33 -5.08 -17.76 10.87
N ILE A 34 -5.10 -18.59 11.92
CA ILE A 34 -4.68 -18.19 13.27
C ILE A 34 -3.24 -18.64 13.49
N VAL A 35 -2.38 -17.69 13.85
CA VAL A 35 -0.95 -17.91 14.13
C VAL A 35 -0.59 -17.33 15.50
N GLY A 36 0.54 -17.80 16.05
CA GLY A 36 1.00 -17.43 17.38
C GLY A 36 0.84 -18.54 18.40
N LYS A 37 1.59 -18.44 19.51
CA LYS A 37 1.70 -19.51 20.52
C LYS A 37 0.71 -19.36 21.69
N SER A 38 0.14 -18.18 21.88
CA SER A 38 -0.69 -17.85 23.04
C SER A 38 -2.13 -17.50 22.61
N LYS A 39 -3.01 -17.27 23.60
CA LYS A 39 -4.37 -16.74 23.34
C LYS A 39 -4.43 -15.22 23.34
N ASN A 40 -3.39 -14.54 23.83
CA ASN A 40 -3.35 -13.09 24.01
C ASN A 40 -1.91 -12.54 23.91
N PRO A 41 -1.72 -11.32 23.40
CA PRO A 41 -2.74 -10.39 22.92
C PRO A 41 -3.37 -10.83 21.59
N ILE A 42 -4.63 -10.44 21.36
CA ILE A 42 -5.36 -10.71 20.11
C ILE A 42 -5.08 -9.58 19.12
N MET A 43 -4.69 -9.93 17.89
CA MET A 43 -4.44 -8.96 16.82
C MET A 43 -4.87 -9.47 15.45
N ASP A 44 -5.06 -8.53 14.52
CA ASP A 44 -5.11 -8.81 13.09
C ASP A 44 -3.72 -8.58 12.49
N LEU A 45 -3.38 -9.41 11.50
CA LEU A 45 -2.13 -9.35 10.75
C LEU A 45 -2.43 -9.14 9.27
N ALA A 46 -1.82 -8.12 8.68
CA ALA A 46 -1.59 -8.07 7.25
C ALA A 46 -0.13 -8.38 7.01
N ILE A 47 0.16 -9.28 6.08
CA ILE A 47 1.53 -9.71 5.81
C ILE A 47 1.82 -9.70 4.33
N ASP A 48 3.10 -9.57 4.03
CA ASP A 48 3.69 -9.91 2.76
C ASP A 48 5.06 -10.53 3.04
N PRO A 49 5.15 -11.88 3.09
CA PRO A 49 6.40 -12.59 3.30
C PRO A 49 7.53 -12.12 2.39
N LEU A 50 7.22 -11.81 1.13
CA LEU A 50 8.18 -11.31 0.17
C LEU A 50 7.50 -10.38 -0.84
N GLU A 51 7.54 -9.09 -0.54
CA GLU A 51 7.13 -8.05 -1.46
C GLU A 51 8.16 -7.92 -2.58
N ALA A 52 7.68 -7.70 -3.81
CA ALA A 52 8.49 -7.62 -5.02
C ALA A 52 9.36 -8.87 -5.27
N THR A 53 8.73 -10.05 -5.34
CA THR A 53 9.38 -11.35 -5.64
C THR A 53 10.29 -11.31 -6.87
N ASP A 54 9.84 -10.69 -7.96
CA ASP A 54 10.64 -10.48 -9.18
C ASP A 54 11.91 -9.68 -8.90
N SER A 55 11.85 -8.68 -8.01
CA SER A 55 13.05 -7.92 -7.67
C SER A 55 14.11 -8.78 -6.98
N VAL A 56 13.72 -9.72 -6.12
CA VAL A 56 14.68 -10.70 -5.56
C VAL A 56 15.22 -11.62 -6.65
N ALA A 57 14.35 -12.17 -7.50
CA ALA A 57 14.74 -13.10 -8.55
C ALA A 57 15.76 -12.48 -9.53
N TRP A 58 15.63 -11.19 -9.81
CA TRP A 58 16.49 -10.46 -10.76
C TRP A 58 17.59 -9.62 -10.11
N GLY A 59 17.77 -9.69 -8.78
CA GLY A 59 18.80 -8.91 -8.06
C GLY A 59 18.57 -7.39 -8.12
N ARG A 60 17.31 -6.95 -8.15
CA ARG A 60 16.90 -5.55 -8.16
C ARG A 60 16.60 -5.05 -6.74
N TYR A 61 16.39 -3.75 -6.64
CA TYR A 61 16.07 -3.06 -5.38
C TYR A 61 14.60 -3.24 -4.96
N ASN A 62 14.26 -2.73 -3.77
CA ASN A 62 12.90 -2.56 -3.23
C ASN A 62 12.17 -3.82 -2.76
N ALA A 63 12.77 -5.00 -2.82
CA ALA A 63 12.21 -6.18 -2.17
C ALA A 63 12.34 -6.09 -0.64
N ILE A 64 11.24 -6.36 0.07
CA ILE A 64 11.17 -6.33 1.54
C ILE A 64 10.25 -7.45 2.05
N SER A 65 10.39 -7.83 3.32
CA SER A 65 9.40 -8.65 4.02
C SER A 65 8.60 -7.76 4.96
N VAL A 66 7.27 -7.84 4.92
CA VAL A 66 6.38 -6.88 5.58
C VAL A 66 5.40 -7.59 6.51
N ILE A 67 5.27 -7.03 7.71
CA ILE A 67 4.28 -7.44 8.71
C ILE A 67 3.65 -6.16 9.28
N ALA A 68 2.34 -6.04 9.16
CA ALA A 68 1.55 -5.03 9.84
C ALA A 68 0.60 -5.71 10.83
N ALA A 69 0.65 -5.29 12.09
CA ALA A 69 -0.19 -5.81 13.16
C ALA A 69 -1.02 -4.68 13.77
N GLY A 70 -2.29 -4.96 14.07
CA GLY A 70 -3.17 -4.00 14.70
C GLY A 70 -4.27 -4.66 15.54
N PRO A 71 -5.01 -3.87 16.34
CA PRO A 71 -6.19 -4.36 17.03
C PRO A 71 -7.17 -5.05 16.07
N ARG A 72 -7.98 -5.96 16.60
CA ARG A 72 -9.04 -6.63 15.83
C ARG A 72 -9.91 -5.61 15.09
N GLY A 73 -10.07 -5.79 13.78
CA GLY A 73 -10.88 -4.93 12.90
C GLY A 73 -10.22 -3.61 12.50
N SER A 74 -8.96 -3.35 12.87
CA SER A 74 -8.29 -2.10 12.53
C SER A 74 -7.66 -2.08 11.13
N LEU A 75 -7.52 -3.25 10.51
CA LEU A 75 -6.97 -3.41 9.16
C LEU A 75 -8.12 -3.71 8.19
N LEU A 76 -8.15 -3.00 7.06
CA LEU A 76 -9.13 -3.27 6.02
C LEU A 76 -8.86 -4.66 5.44
N HIS A 77 -9.86 -5.53 5.47
CA HIS A 77 -9.83 -6.79 4.75
C HIS A 77 -10.14 -6.51 3.28
N ALA A 78 -9.11 -6.15 2.51
CA ALA A 78 -9.24 -5.82 1.10
C ALA A 78 -9.26 -7.11 0.26
N PRO A 79 -10.14 -7.22 -0.76
CA PRO A 79 -10.07 -8.31 -1.74
C PRO A 79 -8.83 -8.16 -2.61
N ASP A 80 -8.32 -9.25 -3.17
CA ASP A 80 -7.16 -9.21 -4.10
C ASP A 80 -7.53 -8.60 -5.47
N THR A 81 -7.44 -7.27 -5.55
CA THR A 81 -7.59 -6.47 -6.77
C THR A 81 -6.64 -5.26 -6.72
N TYR A 82 -6.87 -4.23 -7.53
CA TYR A 82 -6.08 -3.01 -7.53
C TYR A 82 -6.74 -1.84 -6.77
N MET A 83 -5.88 -0.94 -6.28
CA MET A 83 -6.24 0.38 -5.81
C MET A 83 -5.38 1.45 -6.49
N GLU A 84 -6.01 2.56 -6.87
CA GLU A 84 -5.32 3.84 -7.05
C GLU A 84 -4.84 4.32 -5.68
N LYS A 85 -3.57 4.74 -5.60
CA LYS A 85 -2.86 5.18 -4.40
C LYS A 85 -2.30 6.58 -4.64
N LEU A 86 -2.41 7.43 -3.63
CA LEU A 86 -1.69 8.70 -3.54
C LEU A 86 -1.16 8.83 -2.11
N ALA A 87 0.16 8.74 -1.92
CA ALA A 87 0.79 8.79 -0.60
C ALA A 87 1.82 9.92 -0.50
N VAL A 88 1.87 10.55 0.67
CA VAL A 88 2.76 11.67 1.00
C VAL A 88 3.23 11.59 2.45
N GLY A 89 4.40 12.20 2.72
CA GLY A 89 4.94 12.33 4.07
C GLY A 89 4.16 13.30 4.96
N LYS A 90 4.56 13.38 6.23
CA LYS A 90 3.89 14.13 7.29
C LYS A 90 3.66 15.61 6.95
N GLU A 91 4.64 16.24 6.31
CA GLU A 91 4.64 17.66 5.96
C GLU A 91 3.56 18.01 4.93
N ALA A 92 3.18 17.06 4.08
CA ALA A 92 2.14 17.21 3.06
C ALA A 92 0.87 16.42 3.38
N ALA A 93 0.74 15.86 4.59
CA ALA A 93 -0.49 15.18 5.00
C ALA A 93 -1.68 16.15 5.02
N LYS A 94 -2.87 15.65 4.68
CA LYS A 94 -4.18 16.34 4.65
C LYS A 94 -4.35 17.37 3.54
N VAL A 95 -3.41 17.48 2.60
CA VAL A 95 -3.51 18.41 1.46
C VAL A 95 -3.80 17.70 0.13
N ILE A 96 -3.71 16.37 0.11
CA ILE A 96 -3.94 15.56 -1.10
C ILE A 96 -5.41 15.18 -1.27
N ASP A 97 -5.81 14.92 -2.51
CA ASP A 97 -7.18 14.57 -2.88
C ASP A 97 -7.21 13.73 -4.16
N LEU A 98 -7.72 12.50 -4.08
CA LEU A 98 -7.86 11.60 -5.25
C LEU A 98 -8.92 12.04 -6.27
N ASN A 99 -9.78 13.00 -5.94
CA ASN A 99 -10.71 13.60 -6.90
C ASN A 99 -10.09 14.76 -7.68
N ALA A 100 -8.97 15.30 -7.21
CA ALA A 100 -8.25 16.37 -7.89
C ALA A 100 -7.28 15.78 -8.93
N SER A 101 -7.04 16.54 -10.01
CA SER A 101 -6.01 16.14 -10.98
C SER A 101 -4.62 16.10 -10.33
N ILE A 102 -3.73 15.26 -10.86
CA ILE A 102 -2.36 15.14 -10.33
C ILE A 102 -1.63 16.49 -10.34
N LYS A 103 -1.88 17.35 -11.34
CA LYS A 103 -1.35 18.73 -11.39
C LYS A 103 -1.77 19.57 -10.19
N VAL A 104 -3.03 19.44 -9.74
CA VAL A 104 -3.52 20.17 -8.57
C VAL A 104 -2.87 19.63 -7.28
N ASN A 105 -2.82 18.30 -7.14
CA ASN A 105 -2.14 17.66 -6.01
C ASN A 105 -0.67 18.08 -5.91
N LEU A 106 0.09 18.01 -7.01
CA LEU A 106 1.50 18.39 -7.03
C LEU A 106 1.75 19.84 -6.62
N LYS A 107 0.86 20.78 -7.00
CA LYS A 107 0.95 22.17 -6.52
C LYS A 107 0.72 22.29 -5.03
N LYS A 108 -0.28 21.60 -4.48
CA LYS A 108 -0.58 21.60 -3.04
C LYS A 108 0.56 20.98 -2.24
N ILE A 109 1.07 19.84 -2.70
CA ILE A 109 2.20 19.11 -2.11
C ILE A 109 3.47 19.98 -2.15
N ALA A 110 3.82 20.55 -3.30
CA ALA A 110 4.98 21.43 -3.43
C ALA A 110 4.91 22.61 -2.45
N LYS A 111 3.74 23.25 -2.34
CA LYS A 111 3.50 24.32 -1.36
C LYS A 111 3.69 23.85 0.08
N ALA A 112 3.15 22.69 0.46
CA ALA A 112 3.27 22.14 1.80
C ALA A 112 4.73 21.79 2.16
N LEU A 113 5.50 21.30 1.18
CA LEU A 113 6.91 20.96 1.33
C LEU A 113 7.86 22.17 1.23
N GLY A 114 7.36 23.37 0.92
CA GLY A 114 8.21 24.53 0.65
C GLY A 114 9.09 24.38 -0.60
N LYS A 115 8.64 23.59 -1.58
CA LYS A 115 9.34 23.27 -2.83
C LYS A 115 8.63 23.91 -4.04
N THR A 116 9.35 24.04 -5.15
CA THR A 116 8.73 24.22 -6.47
C THR A 116 8.21 22.87 -7.00
N VAL A 117 7.25 22.89 -7.93
CA VAL A 117 6.74 21.64 -8.53
C VAL A 117 7.85 20.85 -9.23
N SER A 118 8.83 21.53 -9.82
CA SER A 118 10.01 20.91 -10.45
C SER A 118 10.94 20.17 -9.49
N GLU A 119 10.90 20.49 -8.20
CA GLU A 119 11.67 19.80 -7.17
C GLU A 119 10.93 18.59 -6.61
N VAL A 120 9.61 18.49 -6.82
CA VAL A 120 8.82 17.33 -6.35
C VAL A 120 9.19 16.08 -7.15
N SER A 121 9.49 15.01 -6.43
CA SER A 121 9.83 13.69 -6.97
C SER A 121 8.68 12.70 -6.72
N VAL A 122 8.05 12.25 -7.81
CA VAL A 122 6.94 11.29 -7.78
C VAL A 122 7.45 9.90 -8.17
N VAL A 123 7.29 8.92 -7.28
CA VAL A 123 7.55 7.51 -7.59
C VAL A 123 6.29 6.86 -8.17
N VAL A 124 6.45 6.10 -9.26
CA VAL A 124 5.36 5.45 -10.01
C VAL A 124 5.84 4.07 -10.47
N LEU A 125 4.98 3.04 -10.37
CA LEU A 125 5.27 1.73 -10.97
C LEU A 125 5.35 1.84 -12.50
N ASP A 126 6.39 1.27 -13.09
CA ASP A 126 6.56 1.24 -14.55
C ASP A 126 5.63 0.20 -15.17
N ARG A 127 4.44 0.64 -15.59
CA ARG A 127 3.39 -0.19 -16.15
C ARG A 127 2.67 0.58 -17.26
N PRO A 128 2.18 -0.09 -18.32
CA PRO A 128 1.39 0.56 -19.39
C PRO A 128 0.19 1.37 -18.86
N ARG A 129 -0.47 0.86 -17.81
CA ARG A 129 -1.59 1.55 -17.14
C ARG A 129 -1.24 2.92 -16.54
N HIS A 130 0.04 3.23 -16.35
CA HIS A 130 0.50 4.50 -15.78
C HIS A 130 1.04 5.50 -16.81
N GLU A 131 1.07 5.18 -18.10
CA GLU A 131 1.61 6.09 -19.11
C GLU A 131 0.94 7.46 -19.11
N LYS A 132 -0.39 7.49 -18.95
CA LYS A 132 -1.16 8.74 -18.84
C LYS A 132 -0.75 9.54 -17.60
N LEU A 133 -0.71 8.89 -16.43
CA LEU A 133 -0.30 9.51 -15.17
C LEU A 133 1.13 10.08 -15.27
N ILE A 134 2.07 9.31 -15.82
CA ILE A 134 3.47 9.72 -16.02
C ILE A 134 3.55 10.97 -16.91
N LYS A 135 2.80 11.00 -18.02
CA LYS A 135 2.72 12.17 -18.91
C LYS A 135 2.15 13.39 -18.17
N GLU A 136 1.10 13.22 -17.37
CA GLU A 136 0.48 14.30 -16.61
C GLU A 136 1.40 14.86 -15.52
N ILE A 137 2.14 14.00 -14.81
CA ILE A 137 3.15 14.42 -13.82
C ILE A 137 4.25 15.25 -14.49
N ARG A 138 4.81 14.74 -15.59
CA ARG A 138 5.86 15.44 -16.36
C ARG A 138 5.35 16.77 -16.92
N ALA A 139 4.12 16.81 -17.44
CA ALA A 139 3.49 18.03 -17.94
C ALA A 139 3.20 19.05 -16.83
N ALA A 140 2.98 18.60 -15.59
CA ALA A 140 2.89 19.48 -14.43
C ALA A 140 4.25 20.06 -14.00
N GLY A 141 5.36 19.47 -14.47
CA GLY A 141 6.73 19.90 -14.22
C GLY A 141 7.48 19.09 -13.17
N ALA A 142 6.84 18.13 -12.51
CA ALA A 142 7.47 17.31 -11.48
C ALA A 142 8.34 16.19 -12.07
N ARG A 143 9.26 15.68 -11.26
CA ARG A 143 10.15 14.57 -11.62
C ARG A 143 9.42 13.24 -11.42
N VAL A 144 9.66 12.28 -12.30
CA VAL A 144 9.12 10.91 -12.19
C VAL A 144 10.27 9.94 -11.96
N ARG A 145 10.18 9.16 -10.88
CA ARG A 145 11.04 8.01 -10.60
C ARG A 145 10.25 6.74 -10.86
N LEU A 146 10.67 5.97 -11.86
CA LEU A 146 10.06 4.70 -12.17
C LEU A 146 10.65 3.59 -11.32
N ILE A 147 9.78 2.70 -10.83
CA ILE A 147 10.17 1.46 -10.15
C ILE A 147 9.48 0.28 -10.86
N THR A 148 10.17 -0.85 -10.98
CA THR A 148 9.52 -2.04 -11.55
C THR A 148 8.54 -2.61 -10.54
N ASP A 149 8.91 -2.73 -9.27
CA ASP A 149 8.11 -3.37 -8.23
C ASP A 149 8.35 -2.72 -6.86
N GLY A 150 7.55 -3.11 -5.87
CA GLY A 150 7.70 -2.70 -4.47
C GLY A 150 7.04 -1.37 -4.16
N ASP A 151 5.72 -1.28 -4.35
CA ASP A 151 4.99 -0.04 -4.04
C ASP A 151 4.70 0.14 -2.55
N VAL A 152 4.80 -0.92 -1.73
CA VAL A 152 4.83 -0.80 -0.26
C VAL A 152 6.09 -0.06 0.18
N ALA A 153 7.26 -0.50 -0.29
CA ALA A 153 8.53 0.15 0.03
C ALA A 153 8.54 1.62 -0.45
N ALA A 154 8.00 1.87 -1.64
CA ALA A 154 7.88 3.21 -2.20
C ALA A 154 6.93 4.11 -1.40
N ALA A 155 5.81 3.57 -0.91
CA ALA A 155 4.87 4.30 -0.04
C ALA A 155 5.50 4.65 1.31
N ILE A 156 6.33 3.78 1.87
CA ILE A 156 7.07 4.08 3.11
C ILE A 156 8.12 5.16 2.85
N ALA A 157 8.81 5.09 1.71
CA ALA A 157 9.89 6.01 1.36
C ALA A 157 9.46 7.48 1.33
N VAL A 158 8.20 7.79 1.00
CA VAL A 158 7.69 9.19 1.02
C VAL A 158 7.71 9.81 2.43
N CYS A 159 7.79 8.97 3.47
CA CYS A 159 7.86 9.39 4.87
C CYS A 159 9.30 9.50 5.39
N LEU A 160 10.30 9.12 4.58
CA LEU A 160 11.71 9.13 4.95
C LEU A 160 12.42 10.31 4.26
N PRO A 161 12.86 11.35 4.99
CA PRO A 161 13.47 12.55 4.40
C PRO A 161 14.66 12.26 3.47
N GLU A 162 15.43 11.22 3.76
CA GLU A 162 16.61 10.79 3.02
C GLU A 162 16.31 10.04 1.71
N SER A 163 15.06 9.63 1.48
CA SER A 163 14.70 8.82 0.31
C SER A 163 14.77 9.60 -1.02
N GLY A 164 14.61 10.92 -0.95
CA GLY A 164 14.45 11.79 -2.12
C GLY A 164 13.15 11.57 -2.90
N ILE A 165 12.15 10.92 -2.29
CA ILE A 165 10.83 10.67 -2.86
C ILE A 165 9.81 11.48 -2.05
N ASP A 166 9.00 12.29 -2.74
CA ASP A 166 8.01 13.16 -2.10
C ASP A 166 6.59 12.57 -2.16
N VAL A 167 6.30 11.82 -3.23
CA VAL A 167 4.95 11.34 -3.54
C VAL A 167 5.02 9.94 -4.15
N LEU A 168 4.16 9.02 -3.71
CA LEU A 168 3.80 7.81 -4.47
C LEU A 168 2.47 8.07 -5.16
N ALA A 169 2.38 7.80 -6.46
CA ALA A 169 1.11 7.89 -7.19
C ALA A 169 0.96 6.74 -8.20
N GLY A 170 -0.26 6.21 -8.31
CA GLY A 170 -0.62 5.24 -9.34
C GLY A 170 -1.45 4.08 -8.82
N ILE A 171 -1.66 3.09 -9.68
CA ILE A 171 -2.47 1.89 -9.44
C ILE A 171 -1.55 0.70 -9.15
N GLY A 172 -1.73 0.13 -7.97
CA GLY A 172 -1.04 -1.07 -7.50
C GLY A 172 -1.97 -1.98 -6.72
N GLY A 173 -1.46 -3.09 -6.20
CA GLY A 173 -2.29 -4.07 -5.51
C GLY A 173 -2.93 -3.50 -4.24
N SER A 174 -4.14 -3.96 -3.94
CA SER A 174 -4.98 -3.43 -2.87
C SER A 174 -4.56 -3.95 -1.49
N THR A 175 -3.98 -5.14 -1.39
CA THR A 175 -3.44 -5.71 -0.16
C THR A 175 -2.19 -4.93 0.28
N GLU A 176 -1.32 -4.59 -0.67
CA GLU A 176 -0.15 -3.73 -0.51
C GLU A 176 -0.56 -2.31 -0.08
N ALA A 177 -1.72 -1.82 -0.53
CA ALA A 177 -2.25 -0.53 -0.10
C ALA A 177 -2.51 -0.50 1.43
N VAL A 178 -3.04 -1.59 1.98
CA VAL A 178 -3.30 -1.72 3.42
C VAL A 178 -2.01 -1.81 4.23
N LEU A 179 -1.03 -2.59 3.74
CA LEU A 179 0.31 -2.67 4.33
C LEU A 179 1.00 -1.31 4.37
N ALA A 180 1.01 -0.61 3.23
CA ALA A 180 1.53 0.74 3.10
C ALA A 180 0.81 1.72 4.04
N ALA A 181 -0.52 1.67 4.11
CA ALA A 181 -1.31 2.56 4.95
C ALA A 181 -1.01 2.40 6.44
N ALA A 182 -0.77 1.18 6.91
CA ALA A 182 -0.34 0.96 8.29
C ALA A 182 0.99 1.68 8.58
N ALA A 183 1.98 1.55 7.69
CA ALA A 183 3.28 2.18 7.87
C ALA A 183 3.22 3.71 7.74
N VAL A 184 2.59 4.23 6.68
CA VAL A 184 2.43 5.68 6.43
C VAL A 184 1.73 6.36 7.61
N LYS A 185 0.69 5.72 8.18
CA LYS A 185 0.00 6.22 9.37
C LYS A 185 0.93 6.31 10.59
N ILE A 186 1.81 5.32 10.80
CA ILE A 186 2.78 5.33 11.91
C ILE A 186 3.78 6.47 11.77
N PHE A 187 4.25 6.76 10.54
CA PHE A 187 5.13 7.90 10.27
C PHE A 187 4.41 9.25 10.29
N GLY A 188 3.08 9.26 10.39
CA GLY A 188 2.27 10.49 10.40
C GLY A 188 2.04 11.10 9.01
N GLY A 189 2.33 10.37 7.95
CA GLY A 189 1.98 10.74 6.57
C GLY A 189 0.50 10.51 6.26
N GLU A 190 0.14 10.65 4.99
CA GLU A 190 -1.21 10.37 4.49
C GLU A 190 -1.14 9.53 3.22
N ILE A 191 -1.98 8.52 3.15
CA ILE A 191 -2.25 7.77 1.93
C ILE A 191 -3.76 7.75 1.69
N LEU A 192 -4.15 8.15 0.48
CA LEU A 192 -5.51 7.99 -0.01
C LEU A 192 -5.53 6.84 -1.01
N CYS A 193 -6.57 6.01 -0.91
CA CYS A 193 -6.78 4.89 -1.80
C CYS A 193 -8.19 4.88 -2.38
N ARG A 194 -8.33 4.39 -3.61
CA ARG A 194 -9.61 4.11 -4.27
C ARG A 194 -9.51 2.80 -5.02
N PHE A 195 -10.49 1.91 -4.85
CA PHE A 195 -10.52 0.66 -5.61
C PHE A 195 -10.55 0.94 -7.12
N ALA A 196 -9.68 0.23 -7.85
CA ALA A 196 -9.52 0.32 -9.29
C ALA A 196 -9.79 -1.08 -9.90
N PRO A 197 -11.06 -1.51 -9.97
CA PRO A 197 -11.43 -2.87 -10.38
C PRO A 197 -10.87 -3.20 -11.77
N ARG A 198 -10.28 -4.40 -11.92
CA ARG A 198 -9.78 -4.91 -13.20
C ARG A 198 -10.92 -5.32 -14.12
N HIS A 199 -11.97 -5.86 -13.51
CA HIS A 199 -13.12 -6.46 -14.20
C HIS A 199 -14.41 -6.18 -13.42
N GLU A 200 -15.57 -6.36 -14.06
CA GLU A 200 -16.87 -6.14 -13.40
C GLU A 200 -17.08 -7.05 -12.18
N PHE A 201 -16.54 -8.27 -12.19
CA PHE A 201 -16.67 -9.19 -11.05
C PHE A 201 -15.96 -8.69 -9.79
N ASP A 202 -14.89 -7.89 -9.93
CA ASP A 202 -14.20 -7.27 -8.79
C ASP A 202 -15.17 -6.34 -8.03
N LEU A 203 -16.13 -5.71 -8.70
CA LEU A 203 -17.07 -4.77 -8.07
C LEU A 203 -17.96 -5.44 -7.02
N ALA A 204 -18.43 -6.67 -7.29
CA ALA A 204 -19.26 -7.39 -6.35
C ALA A 204 -18.46 -7.75 -5.09
N ASP A 205 -17.21 -8.19 -5.28
CA ASP A 205 -16.33 -8.58 -4.19
C ASP A 205 -15.86 -7.39 -3.36
N ILE A 206 -15.50 -6.28 -4.01
CA ILE A 206 -15.20 -4.99 -3.37
C ILE A 206 -16.38 -4.54 -2.51
N LYS A 207 -17.61 -4.54 -3.04
CA LYS A 207 -18.81 -4.15 -2.29
C LYS A 207 -19.04 -5.06 -1.07
N ALA A 208 -18.80 -6.36 -1.20
CA ALA A 208 -18.95 -7.30 -0.09
C ALA A 208 -17.93 -7.02 1.03
N HIS A 209 -16.67 -6.76 0.68
CA HIS A 209 -15.61 -6.43 1.64
C HIS A 209 -15.83 -5.07 2.30
N LEU A 210 -16.19 -4.05 1.52
CA LEU A 210 -16.53 -2.72 2.03
C LEU A 210 -17.72 -2.76 3.00
N LYS A 211 -18.79 -3.50 2.66
CA LYS A 211 -19.94 -3.70 3.56
C LYS A 211 -19.53 -4.39 4.87
N LYS A 212 -18.69 -5.43 4.81
CA LYS A 212 -18.14 -6.10 6.00
C LYS A 212 -17.30 -5.15 6.87
N ALA A 213 -16.62 -4.19 6.24
CA ALA A 213 -15.84 -3.15 6.91
C ALA A 213 -16.68 -1.95 7.39
N GLY A 214 -18.00 -1.94 7.14
CA GLY A 214 -18.88 -0.82 7.50
C GLY A 214 -18.72 0.43 6.62
N LEU A 215 -18.10 0.29 5.44
CA LEU A 215 -17.84 1.36 4.48
C LEU A 215 -18.87 1.31 3.36
N ASN A 216 -20.02 1.98 3.51
CA ASN A 216 -21.12 1.88 2.54
C ASN A 216 -21.05 2.87 1.37
N ASN A 217 -20.12 3.84 1.38
CA ASN A 217 -20.04 4.95 0.43
C ASN A 217 -18.62 5.16 -0.16
N ALA A 218 -17.78 4.11 -0.20
CA ALA A 218 -16.40 4.21 -0.70
C ALA A 218 -16.27 3.88 -2.19
#